data_AF-A0A4R8XHZ3-F1
#
_entry.id   AF-A0A4R8XHZ3-F1
#
_cell.length_a   1.000
_cell.length_b   1.000
_cell.length_c   1.000
_cell.angle_alpha   90.00
_cell.angle_beta   90.00
_cell.angle_gamma   90.00
#
_symmetry.space_group_name_H-M   'P 1'
#
loop_
_entity.id
_entity.type
_entity.pdbx_description
1 polymer ?
#
loop_
_entity_poly.entity_id
_entity_poly.type
_entity_poly.pdbx_seq_one_letter_code
_entity_poly.pdbx_strand_id
1 'polypeptide(L)'
;MSEILAEKVDEQRQQRLATREGIAVGLATAAYGVSFGALSVAAGLDIWQTCFISVVMFSGGSQFALVGVLAAGGVAAGPAAIASAALLGVRNGIYGMRTAPIVGTGLWKRFAAAWITIDESTAVALAQPTPRSRRVGFWVTGLAVFIGWNITTLLGALIGDALGDTRAYGLDAAAAAAFVGLLWPRLKRMQAVAVAVAAAVVAATLTPVLMPGLPVLVAALVAVVVGLFNWLGTPGVPGGASTRRPSDGSGLDS
;
A
#
# COMPACT_ATOMS: atom_id res chain seq x y z
N MET A 1 43.13 12.22 2.00
CA MET A 1 42.62 11.66 3.27
C MET A 1 41.32 12.34 3.70
N SER A 2 41.25 13.69 3.76
CA SER A 2 40.06 14.46 4.14
C SER A 2 38.85 14.27 3.23
N GLU A 3 39.05 14.18 1.92
CA GLU A 3 37.98 14.02 0.92
C GLU A 3 37.30 12.65 1.02
N ILE A 4 38.08 11.57 1.15
CA ILE A 4 37.57 10.20 1.36
C ILE A 4 36.77 10.09 2.67
N LEU A 5 37.20 10.80 3.71
CA LEU A 5 36.47 10.88 4.97
C LEU A 5 35.12 11.61 4.80
N ALA A 6 35.11 12.73 4.07
CA ALA A 6 33.90 13.49 3.79
C ALA A 6 32.87 12.67 2.97
N GLU A 7 33.32 11.96 1.94
CA GLU A 7 32.48 11.08 1.13
C GLU A 7 31.85 9.95 1.96
N LYS A 8 32.64 9.27 2.80
CA LYS A 8 32.15 8.22 3.69
C LYS A 8 31.12 8.74 4.69
N VAL A 9 31.33 9.94 5.23
CA VAL A 9 30.38 10.57 6.17
C VAL A 9 29.07 10.90 5.47
N ASP A 10 29.11 11.43 4.24
CA ASP A 10 27.90 11.71 3.48
C ASP A 10 27.15 10.41 3.13
N GLU A 11 27.84 9.36 2.67
CA GLU A 11 27.21 8.05 2.42
C GLU A 11 26.51 7.49 3.65
N GLN A 12 27.15 7.57 4.83
CA GLN A 12 26.56 7.11 6.09
C GLN A 12 25.35 7.95 6.48
N ARG A 13 25.41 9.26 6.27
CA ARG A 13 24.28 10.18 6.51
C ARG A 13 23.10 9.82 5.62
N GLN A 14 23.30 9.61 4.32
CA GLN A 14 22.24 9.21 3.39
C GLN A 14 21.60 7.88 3.79
N GLN A 15 22.40 6.89 4.23
CA GLN A 15 21.87 5.61 4.72
C GLN A 15 21.01 5.78 5.98
N ARG A 16 21.44 6.58 6.96
CA ARG A 16 20.67 6.86 8.18
C ARG A 16 19.34 7.55 7.86
N LEU A 17 19.34 8.48 6.90
CA LEU A 17 18.13 9.15 6.44
C LEU A 17 17.16 8.14 5.80
N ALA A 18 17.65 7.31 4.88
CA ALA A 18 16.86 6.25 4.25
C ALA A 18 16.27 5.28 5.28
N THR A 19 17.04 4.90 6.31
CA THR A 19 16.54 4.05 7.41
C THR A 19 15.44 4.73 8.20
N ARG A 20 15.62 6.00 8.59
CA ARG A 20 14.62 6.74 9.38
C ARG A 20 13.32 6.92 8.60
N GLU A 21 13.43 7.29 7.33
CA GLU A 21 12.28 7.45 6.43
C GLU A 21 11.56 6.10 6.24
N GLY A 22 12.30 5.03 5.97
CA GLY A 22 11.72 3.71 5.78
C GLY A 22 11.01 3.16 7.01
N ILE A 23 11.57 3.39 8.22
CA ILE A 23 10.88 3.02 9.48
C ILE A 23 9.63 3.87 9.68
N ALA A 24 9.70 5.19 9.44
CA ALA A 24 8.55 6.07 9.64
C ALA A 24 7.39 5.73 8.71
N VAL A 25 7.67 5.53 7.41
CA VAL A 25 6.69 5.05 6.42
C VAL A 25 6.20 3.66 6.81
N GLY A 26 7.11 2.78 7.23
CA GLY A 26 6.79 1.42 7.64
C GLY A 26 5.77 1.35 8.77
N LEU A 27 5.99 2.11 9.84
CA LEU A 27 5.09 2.18 11.00
C LEU A 27 3.74 2.83 10.64
N ALA A 28 3.77 3.90 9.83
CA ALA A 28 2.55 4.56 9.38
C ALA A 28 1.67 3.64 8.53
N THR A 29 2.29 2.88 7.60
CA THR A 29 1.58 1.90 6.78
C THR A 29 1.11 0.70 7.59
N ALA A 30 1.96 0.19 8.49
CA ALA A 30 1.62 -0.91 9.38
C ALA A 30 0.36 -0.62 10.20
N ALA A 31 0.16 0.60 10.69
CA ALA A 31 -1.05 0.94 11.46
C ALA A 31 -2.36 0.59 10.74
N TYR A 32 -2.41 0.66 9.40
CA TYR A 32 -3.58 0.28 8.63
C TYR A 32 -3.82 -1.23 8.54
N GLY A 33 -2.87 -2.06 8.96
CA GLY A 33 -3.04 -3.51 9.08
C GLY A 33 -4.09 -3.90 10.12
N VAL A 34 -4.32 -3.06 11.15
CA VAL A 34 -5.44 -3.24 12.09
C VAL A 34 -6.77 -3.29 11.34
N SER A 35 -6.98 -2.36 10.39
CA SER A 35 -8.18 -2.37 9.55
C SER A 35 -8.27 -3.66 8.75
N PHE A 36 -7.17 -4.15 8.15
CA PHE A 36 -7.20 -5.39 7.38
C PHE A 36 -7.65 -6.58 8.25
N GLY A 37 -7.05 -6.71 9.44
CA GLY A 37 -7.37 -7.79 10.36
C GLY A 37 -8.84 -7.81 10.74
N ALA A 38 -9.35 -6.66 11.19
CA ALA A 38 -10.75 -6.52 11.60
C ALA A 38 -11.72 -6.77 10.43
N LEU A 39 -11.41 -6.23 9.24
CA LEU A 39 -12.24 -6.41 8.05
C LEU A 39 -12.27 -7.86 7.57
N SER A 40 -11.15 -8.58 7.67
CA SER A 40 -11.06 -9.98 7.28
C SER A 40 -11.97 -10.85 8.14
N VAL A 41 -11.94 -10.63 9.46
CA VAL A 41 -12.83 -11.33 10.40
C VAL A 41 -14.29 -10.95 10.17
N ALA A 42 -14.60 -9.68 9.94
CA ALA A 42 -15.95 -9.24 9.59
C ALA A 42 -16.45 -9.86 8.26
N ALA A 43 -15.55 -10.13 7.32
CA ALA A 43 -15.85 -10.85 6.08
C ALA A 43 -16.04 -12.38 6.27
N GLY A 44 -15.89 -12.88 7.49
CA GLY A 44 -16.10 -14.29 7.85
C GLY A 44 -14.84 -15.16 7.77
N LEU A 45 -13.65 -14.56 7.74
CA LEU A 45 -12.40 -15.32 7.81
C LEU A 45 -11.98 -15.55 9.27
N ASP A 46 -11.42 -16.72 9.56
CA ASP A 46 -10.80 -16.98 10.86
C ASP A 46 -9.55 -16.11 11.06
N ILE A 47 -9.15 -15.91 12.31
CA ILE A 47 -7.91 -15.20 12.67
C ILE A 47 -6.69 -15.84 11.96
N TRP A 48 -6.59 -17.16 11.93
CA TRP A 48 -5.46 -17.84 11.30
C TRP A 48 -5.46 -17.67 9.77
N GLN A 49 -6.64 -17.69 9.13
CA GLN A 49 -6.78 -17.45 7.68
C GLN A 49 -6.37 -16.03 7.34
N THR A 50 -6.82 -15.07 8.14
CA THR A 50 -6.48 -13.65 8.04
C THR A 50 -4.97 -13.44 8.13
N CYS A 51 -4.30 -14.03 9.12
CA CYS A 51 -2.85 -13.96 9.29
C CYS A 51 -2.10 -14.67 8.15
N PHE A 52 -2.58 -15.83 7.69
CA PHE A 52 -1.98 -16.55 6.58
C PHE A 52 -2.01 -15.73 5.28
N ILE A 53 -3.16 -15.14 4.94
CA ILE A 53 -3.31 -14.24 3.78
C ILE A 53 -2.42 -12.99 3.96
N SER A 54 -2.34 -12.47 5.19
CA SER A 54 -1.50 -11.31 5.53
C SER A 54 -0.03 -11.56 5.15
N VAL A 55 0.49 -12.73 5.54
CA VAL A 55 1.87 -13.14 5.32
C VAL A 55 2.10 -13.50 3.85
N VAL A 56 1.29 -14.38 3.27
CA VAL A 56 1.58 -14.96 1.95
C VAL A 56 1.36 -13.97 0.81
N MET A 57 0.24 -13.25 0.83
CA MET A 57 -0.09 -12.33 -0.27
C MET A 57 0.65 -11.00 -0.18
N PHE A 58 1.06 -10.60 1.03
CA PHE A 58 1.72 -9.35 1.40
C PHE A 58 1.61 -8.20 0.37
N SER A 59 0.37 -7.74 0.18
CA SER A 59 0.05 -6.62 -0.69
C SER A 59 -1.20 -5.95 -0.15
N GLY A 60 -1.04 -4.78 0.47
CA GLY A 60 -2.15 -4.10 1.13
C GLY A 60 -3.33 -3.83 0.20
N GLY A 61 -3.10 -3.47 -1.06
CA GLY A 61 -4.18 -3.28 -2.04
C GLY A 61 -4.92 -4.59 -2.36
N SER A 62 -4.19 -5.65 -2.70
CA SER A 62 -4.76 -6.96 -3.03
C SER A 62 -5.52 -7.59 -1.86
N GLN A 63 -5.02 -7.38 -0.65
CA GLN A 63 -5.63 -7.86 0.60
C GLN A 63 -7.01 -7.26 0.84
N PHE A 64 -7.14 -5.95 0.66
CA PHE A 64 -8.43 -5.29 0.83
C PHE A 64 -9.39 -5.56 -0.33
N ALA A 65 -8.88 -5.77 -1.54
CA ALA A 65 -9.70 -6.19 -2.68
C ALA A 65 -10.31 -7.58 -2.43
N LEU A 66 -9.48 -8.55 -2.02
CA LEU A 66 -9.91 -9.91 -1.68
C LEU A 66 -11.03 -9.89 -0.63
N VAL A 67 -10.77 -9.25 0.50
CA VAL A 67 -11.69 -9.21 1.64
C VAL A 67 -12.95 -8.42 1.31
N GLY A 68 -12.84 -7.33 0.54
CA GLY A 68 -14.01 -6.56 0.09
C GLY A 68 -14.97 -7.40 -0.77
N VAL A 69 -14.46 -8.22 -1.68
CA VAL A 69 -15.29 -9.12 -2.50
C VAL A 69 -15.91 -10.22 -1.64
N LEU A 70 -15.13 -10.84 -0.76
CA LEU A 70 -15.62 -11.89 0.15
C LEU A 70 -16.71 -11.37 1.10
N ALA A 71 -16.55 -10.15 1.62
CA ALA A 71 -17.56 -9.51 2.47
C ALA A 71 -18.90 -9.30 1.75
N ALA A 72 -18.88 -9.04 0.44
CA ALA A 72 -20.07 -8.77 -0.36
C ALA A 72 -20.78 -10.03 -0.89
N GLY A 73 -20.03 -11.09 -1.22
CA GLY A 73 -20.58 -12.28 -1.89
C GLY A 73 -20.28 -13.61 -1.20
N GLY A 74 -19.65 -13.58 -0.02
CA GLY A 74 -19.26 -14.77 0.74
C GLY A 74 -18.30 -15.68 -0.03
N VAL A 75 -18.26 -16.96 0.37
CA VAL A 75 -17.37 -17.98 -0.22
C VAL A 75 -17.63 -18.19 -1.71
N ALA A 76 -18.88 -18.05 -2.16
CA ALA A 76 -19.24 -18.19 -3.58
C ALA A 76 -18.55 -17.15 -4.48
N ALA A 77 -18.19 -15.98 -3.93
CA ALA A 77 -17.44 -14.96 -4.65
C ALA A 77 -15.92 -15.18 -4.64
N GLY A 78 -15.43 -16.32 -4.13
CA GLY A 78 -14.01 -16.66 -4.06
C GLY A 78 -13.22 -16.44 -5.37
N PRO A 79 -13.68 -16.93 -6.53
CA PRO A 79 -13.01 -16.69 -7.81
C PRO A 79 -12.89 -15.19 -8.16
N ALA A 80 -13.94 -14.41 -7.90
CA ALA A 80 -13.93 -12.97 -8.10
C ALA A 80 -13.00 -12.25 -7.10
N ALA A 81 -12.95 -12.73 -5.85
CA ALA A 81 -12.04 -12.19 -4.85
C ALA A 81 -10.59 -12.39 -5.29
N ILE A 82 -10.22 -13.59 -5.73
CA ILE A 82 -8.88 -13.92 -6.25
C ILE A 82 -8.56 -13.07 -7.48
N ALA A 83 -9.48 -12.96 -8.43
CA ALA A 83 -9.27 -12.16 -9.63
C ALA A 83 -9.09 -10.66 -9.29
N SER A 84 -9.87 -10.11 -8.35
CA SER A 84 -9.69 -8.73 -7.89
C SER A 84 -8.32 -8.51 -7.25
N ALA A 85 -7.90 -9.43 -6.37
CA ALA A 85 -6.61 -9.38 -5.69
C ALA A 85 -5.44 -9.47 -6.69
N ALA A 86 -5.56 -10.35 -7.69
CA ALA A 86 -4.59 -10.51 -8.76
C ALA A 86 -4.48 -9.27 -9.64
N LEU A 87 -5.62 -8.69 -10.05
CA LEU A 87 -5.66 -7.45 -10.84
C LEU A 87 -4.97 -6.30 -10.10
N LEU A 88 -5.25 -6.13 -8.81
CA LEU A 88 -4.55 -5.13 -7.99
C LEU A 88 -3.08 -5.49 -7.79
N GLY A 89 -2.75 -6.79 -7.71
CA GLY A 89 -1.39 -7.29 -7.52
C GLY A 89 -0.46 -7.07 -8.71
N VAL A 90 -0.98 -6.87 -9.93
CA VAL A 90 -0.18 -6.57 -11.13
C VAL A 90 0.79 -5.40 -10.90
N ARG A 91 0.36 -4.39 -10.12
CA ARG A 91 1.20 -3.23 -9.79
C ARG A 91 2.49 -3.62 -9.06
N ASN A 92 2.46 -4.65 -8.22
CA ASN A 92 3.63 -5.13 -7.49
C ASN A 92 4.66 -5.75 -8.46
N GLY A 93 4.21 -6.38 -9.55
CA GLY A 93 5.10 -6.84 -10.63
C GLY A 93 5.81 -5.68 -11.32
N ILE A 94 5.10 -4.58 -11.60
CA ILE A 94 5.68 -3.36 -12.17
C ILE A 94 6.70 -2.74 -11.22
N TYR A 95 6.39 -2.68 -9.93
CA TYR A 95 7.32 -2.24 -8.90
C TYR A 95 8.56 -3.12 -8.86
N GLY A 96 8.40 -4.44 -8.94
CA GLY A 96 9.49 -5.42 -8.98
C GLY A 96 10.45 -5.18 -10.13
N MET A 97 9.95 -4.81 -11.32
CA MET A 97 10.81 -4.43 -12.45
C MET A 97 11.65 -3.19 -12.15
N ARG A 98 11.09 -2.20 -11.45
CA ARG A 98 11.80 -0.96 -11.08
C ARG A 98 12.80 -1.17 -9.94
N THR A 99 12.50 -2.07 -9.00
CA THR A 99 13.37 -2.34 -7.84
C THR A 99 14.40 -3.44 -8.11
N ALA A 100 14.24 -4.24 -9.17
CA ALA A 100 15.18 -5.31 -9.52
C ALA A 100 16.67 -4.91 -9.52
N PRO A 101 17.09 -3.71 -10.00
CA PRO A 101 18.49 -3.27 -9.93
C PRO A 101 18.95 -2.88 -8.51
N ILE A 102 18.02 -2.63 -7.58
CA ILE A 102 18.26 -2.05 -6.25
C ILE A 102 18.46 -3.15 -5.20
N VAL A 103 17.65 -4.21 -5.26
CA VAL A 103 17.44 -5.19 -4.19
C VAL A 103 18.65 -6.08 -3.88
N GLY A 104 19.62 -6.13 -4.79
CA GLY A 104 20.88 -6.87 -4.64
C GLY A 104 20.94 -8.17 -5.43
N THR A 105 22.10 -8.82 -5.38
CA THR A 105 22.40 -10.06 -6.11
C THR A 105 22.19 -11.30 -5.22
N GLY A 106 21.67 -12.38 -5.81
CA GLY A 106 21.42 -13.66 -5.13
C GLY A 106 19.96 -14.11 -5.20
N LEU A 107 19.75 -15.41 -5.44
CA LEU A 107 18.42 -15.98 -5.68
C LEU A 107 17.46 -15.76 -4.49
N TRP A 108 17.91 -16.08 -3.27
CA TRP A 108 17.12 -15.88 -2.05
C TRP A 108 16.79 -14.42 -1.77
N LYS A 109 17.74 -13.50 -2.03
CA LYS A 109 17.48 -12.06 -1.89
C LYS A 109 16.46 -11.58 -2.91
N ARG A 110 16.48 -12.10 -4.13
CA ARG A 110 15.49 -11.77 -5.17
C ARG A 110 14.10 -12.30 -4.81
N PHE A 111 13.99 -13.52 -4.27
CA PHE A 111 12.72 -14.04 -3.78
C PHE A 111 12.18 -13.22 -2.61
N ALA A 112 12.99 -12.98 -1.58
CA ALA A 112 12.59 -12.17 -0.43
C ALA A 112 12.21 -10.74 -0.86
N ALA A 113 12.98 -10.15 -1.78
CA ALA A 113 12.66 -8.83 -2.32
C ALA A 113 11.36 -8.82 -3.11
N ALA A 114 11.11 -9.81 -3.98
CA ALA A 114 9.86 -9.94 -4.71
C ALA A 114 8.67 -10.04 -3.74
N TRP A 115 8.83 -10.78 -2.65
CA TRP A 115 7.80 -10.93 -1.64
C TRP A 115 7.48 -9.62 -0.91
N ILE A 116 8.49 -8.84 -0.52
CA ILE A 116 8.29 -7.56 0.20
C ILE A 116 8.21 -6.33 -0.72
N THR A 117 8.07 -6.53 -2.03
CA THR A 117 7.92 -5.43 -2.98
C THR A 117 6.50 -4.89 -2.95
N ILE A 118 6.37 -3.68 -2.42
CA ILE A 118 5.14 -2.90 -2.28
C ILE A 118 5.42 -1.45 -2.72
N ASP A 119 4.37 -0.63 -2.82
CA ASP A 119 4.49 0.77 -3.21
C ASP A 119 5.37 1.56 -2.25
N GLU A 120 5.29 1.31 -0.95
CA GLU A 120 6.09 2.01 0.06
C GLU A 120 7.59 1.70 -0.06
N SER A 121 7.95 0.41 -0.12
CA SER A 121 9.36 -0.01 -0.23
C SER A 121 9.96 0.46 -1.56
N THR A 122 9.15 0.53 -2.61
CA THR A 122 9.55 1.07 -3.91
C THR A 122 9.70 2.59 -3.89
N ALA A 123 8.73 3.31 -3.33
CA ALA A 123 8.73 4.77 -3.28
C ALA A 123 9.90 5.29 -2.44
N VAL A 124 10.07 4.76 -1.22
CA VAL A 124 11.18 5.15 -0.34
C VAL A 124 12.52 4.83 -1.00
N ALA A 125 12.66 3.66 -1.63
CA ALA A 125 13.89 3.29 -2.31
C ALA A 125 14.21 4.23 -3.48
N LEU A 126 13.23 4.56 -4.32
CA LEU A 126 13.45 5.41 -5.51
C LEU A 126 13.66 6.89 -5.15
N ALA A 127 13.19 7.33 -3.98
CA ALA A 127 13.44 8.67 -3.47
C ALA A 127 14.90 8.90 -3.02
N GLN A 128 15.66 7.84 -2.75
CA GLN A 128 17.02 7.99 -2.24
C GLN A 128 18.04 8.35 -3.35
N PRO A 129 19.03 9.21 -3.04
CA PRO A 129 19.94 9.76 -4.03
C PRO A 129 21.01 8.77 -4.51
N THR A 130 21.49 7.87 -3.64
CA THR A 130 22.63 7.00 -3.94
C THR A 130 22.23 5.52 -4.04
N PRO A 131 22.87 4.70 -4.89
CA PRO A 131 22.51 3.27 -5.02
C PRO A 131 22.46 2.51 -3.69
N ARG A 132 23.37 2.84 -2.77
CA ARG A 132 23.44 2.24 -1.43
C ARG A 132 22.29 2.66 -0.53
N SER A 133 21.93 3.95 -0.52
CA SER A 133 20.77 4.44 0.24
C SER A 133 19.45 3.92 -0.35
N ARG A 134 19.32 3.77 -1.68
CA ARG A 134 18.15 3.12 -2.32
C ARG A 134 17.94 1.70 -1.82
N ARG A 135 19.02 0.92 -1.73
CA ARG A 135 18.95 -0.46 -1.21
C ARG A 135 18.55 -0.50 0.26
N VAL A 136 19.12 0.39 1.08
CA VAL A 136 18.74 0.51 2.50
C VAL A 136 17.26 0.90 2.62
N GLY A 137 16.82 1.90 1.86
CA GLY A 137 15.43 2.34 1.82
C GLY A 137 14.46 1.22 1.45
N PHE A 138 14.78 0.42 0.42
CA PHE A 138 13.97 -0.73 0.02
C PHE A 138 13.81 -1.74 1.16
N TRP A 139 14.93 -2.25 1.69
CA TRP A 139 14.90 -3.35 2.66
C TRP A 139 14.35 -2.92 4.01
N VAL A 140 14.73 -1.73 4.50
CA VAL A 140 14.24 -1.22 5.79
C VAL A 140 12.74 -0.98 5.71
N THR A 141 12.25 -0.31 4.67
CA THR A 141 10.81 -0.04 4.53
C THR A 141 10.03 -1.33 4.36
N GLY A 142 10.45 -2.23 3.46
CA GLY A 142 9.77 -3.50 3.22
C GLY A 142 9.68 -4.36 4.47
N LEU A 143 10.77 -4.46 5.24
CA LEU A 143 10.79 -5.23 6.48
C LEU A 143 9.97 -4.57 7.60
N ALA A 144 10.06 -3.24 7.75
CA ALA A 144 9.29 -2.50 8.73
C ALA A 144 7.78 -2.63 8.47
N VAL A 145 7.35 -2.50 7.21
CA VAL A 145 5.94 -2.75 6.83
C VAL A 145 5.61 -4.22 7.07
N PHE A 146 6.42 -5.18 6.61
CA PHE A 146 6.09 -6.60 6.74
C PHE A 146 5.86 -7.03 8.19
N ILE A 147 6.79 -6.68 9.08
CA ILE A 147 6.68 -7.03 10.51
C ILE A 147 5.50 -6.27 11.14
N GLY A 148 5.46 -4.93 10.98
CA GLY A 148 4.44 -4.11 11.60
C GLY A 148 3.03 -4.47 11.12
N TRP A 149 2.86 -4.61 9.80
CA TRP A 149 1.59 -4.98 9.18
C TRP A 149 1.08 -6.31 9.73
N ASN A 150 1.89 -7.37 9.73
CA ASN A 150 1.43 -8.67 10.22
C ASN A 150 1.08 -8.66 11.72
N ILE A 151 1.83 -7.92 12.55
CA ILE A 151 1.49 -7.74 13.96
C ILE A 151 0.15 -7.01 14.10
N THR A 152 -0.01 -5.88 13.41
CA THR A 152 -1.25 -5.10 13.48
C THR A 152 -2.44 -5.83 12.85
N THR A 153 -2.24 -6.67 11.83
CA THR A 153 -3.27 -7.55 11.27
C THR A 153 -3.74 -8.54 12.32
N LEU A 154 -2.83 -9.19 13.05
CA LEU A 154 -3.21 -10.07 14.15
C LEU A 154 -4.00 -9.31 15.22
N LEU A 155 -3.53 -8.13 15.63
CA LEU A 155 -4.25 -7.28 16.58
C LEU A 155 -5.65 -6.91 16.07
N GLY A 156 -5.77 -6.50 14.81
CA GLY A 156 -7.03 -6.18 14.18
C GLY A 156 -7.97 -7.37 14.11
N ALA A 157 -7.47 -8.55 13.78
CA ALA A 157 -8.24 -9.78 13.73
C ALA A 157 -8.75 -10.17 15.12
N LEU A 158 -7.91 -10.09 16.15
CA LEU A 158 -8.31 -10.33 17.54
C LEU A 158 -9.36 -9.33 18.03
N ILE A 159 -9.20 -8.05 17.69
CA ILE A 159 -10.20 -7.00 18.00
C ILE A 159 -11.51 -7.29 17.26
N GLY A 160 -11.45 -7.64 15.97
CA GLY A 160 -12.61 -7.97 15.16
C GLY A 160 -13.38 -9.19 15.68
N ASP A 161 -12.65 -10.22 16.09
CA ASP A 161 -13.21 -11.45 16.66
C ASP A 161 -13.87 -11.19 18.03
N ALA A 162 -13.21 -10.39 18.88
CA ALA A 162 -13.75 -10.00 20.18
C ALA A 162 -15.03 -9.15 20.10
N LEU A 163 -15.25 -8.43 18.99
CA LEU A 163 -16.50 -7.71 18.74
C LEU A 163 -17.69 -8.65 18.45
N GLY A 164 -17.43 -9.93 18.17
CA GLY A 164 -18.44 -10.98 18.00
C GLY A 164 -19.30 -10.84 16.74
N ASP A 165 -20.27 -11.74 16.61
CA ASP A 165 -21.15 -11.77 15.44
C ASP A 165 -22.22 -10.67 15.50
N THR A 166 -21.87 -9.50 14.97
CA THR A 166 -22.80 -8.37 14.83
C THR A 166 -24.02 -8.71 13.96
N ARG A 167 -23.94 -9.73 13.08
CA ARG A 167 -25.08 -10.19 12.26
C ARG A 167 -26.17 -10.84 13.12
N ALA A 168 -25.79 -11.51 14.22
CA ALA A 168 -26.74 -12.13 15.14
C ALA A 168 -27.68 -11.12 15.83
N TYR A 169 -27.32 -9.84 15.84
CA TYR A 169 -28.09 -8.75 16.44
C TYR A 169 -28.85 -7.89 15.40
N GLY A 170 -28.88 -8.29 14.13
CA GLY A 170 -29.54 -7.51 13.06
C GLY A 170 -28.80 -6.22 12.71
N LEU A 171 -27.51 -6.14 13.05
CA LEU A 171 -26.66 -4.98 12.85
C LEU A 171 -25.86 -5.08 11.53
N ASP A 172 -26.45 -5.62 10.46
CA ASP A 172 -25.81 -5.69 9.14
C ASP A 172 -25.36 -4.30 8.65
N ALA A 173 -26.15 -3.26 8.97
CA ALA A 173 -25.79 -1.87 8.73
C ALA A 173 -24.59 -1.41 9.58
N ALA A 174 -24.42 -1.92 10.80
CA ALA A 174 -23.26 -1.60 11.64
C ALA A 174 -21.99 -2.31 11.17
N ALA A 175 -22.09 -3.54 10.65
CA ALA A 175 -20.96 -4.23 10.02
C ALA A 175 -20.49 -3.46 8.76
N ALA A 176 -21.43 -2.98 7.94
CA ALA A 176 -21.12 -2.10 6.80
C ALA A 176 -20.53 -0.74 7.26
N ALA A 177 -21.08 -0.14 8.32
CA ALA A 177 -20.58 1.11 8.87
C ALA A 177 -19.18 0.95 9.50
N ALA A 178 -18.91 -0.16 10.18
CA ALA A 178 -17.59 -0.51 10.70
C ALA A 178 -16.60 -0.73 9.55
N PHE A 179 -17.03 -1.38 8.46
CA PHE A 179 -16.22 -1.53 7.25
C PHE A 179 -15.82 -0.16 6.68
N VAL A 180 -16.79 0.74 6.51
CA VAL A 180 -16.55 2.11 6.01
C VAL A 180 -15.69 2.91 6.98
N GLY A 181 -15.95 2.82 8.29
CA GLY A 181 -15.18 3.52 9.32
C GLY A 181 -13.71 3.07 9.37
N LEU A 182 -13.45 1.77 9.18
CA LEU A 182 -12.10 1.22 9.11
C LEU A 182 -11.40 1.53 7.78
N LEU A 183 -12.15 1.73 6.69
CA LEU A 183 -11.64 2.12 5.39
C LEU A 183 -11.44 3.64 5.28
N TRP A 184 -12.16 4.44 6.06
CA TRP A 184 -12.15 5.90 6.04
C TRP A 184 -10.75 6.53 6.08
N PRO A 185 -9.80 6.05 6.92
CA PRO A 185 -8.44 6.58 6.95
C PRO A 185 -7.70 6.49 5.61
N ARG A 186 -8.11 5.59 4.71
CA ARG A 186 -7.53 5.42 3.36
C ARG A 186 -8.21 6.27 2.29
N LEU A 187 -9.39 6.81 2.57
CA LEU A 187 -10.19 7.62 1.64
C LEU A 187 -9.93 9.14 1.79
N LYS A 188 -8.73 9.55 2.20
CA LYS A 188 -8.43 10.96 2.47
C LYS A 188 -8.16 11.83 1.23
N ARG A 189 -7.99 11.23 0.05
CA ARG A 189 -7.74 11.96 -1.21
C ARG A 189 -9.02 12.05 -2.03
N MET A 190 -9.33 13.22 -2.57
CA MET A 190 -10.51 13.45 -3.42
C MET A 190 -10.60 12.46 -4.59
N GLN A 191 -9.46 12.12 -5.22
CA GLN A 191 -9.39 11.09 -6.26
C GLN A 191 -9.80 9.71 -5.72
N ALA A 192 -9.35 9.33 -4.52
CA ALA A 192 -9.69 8.05 -3.91
C ALA A 192 -11.18 7.97 -3.55
N VAL A 193 -11.76 9.09 -3.08
CA VAL A 193 -13.20 9.21 -2.82
C VAL A 193 -13.98 9.10 -4.13
N ALA A 194 -13.60 9.83 -5.17
CA ALA A 194 -14.27 9.80 -6.47
C ALA A 194 -14.24 8.40 -7.09
N VAL A 195 -13.10 7.72 -7.04
CA VAL A 195 -12.94 6.33 -7.48
C VAL A 195 -13.82 5.39 -6.66
N ALA A 196 -13.84 5.54 -5.33
CA ALA A 196 -14.66 4.72 -4.45
C ALA A 196 -16.16 4.91 -4.72
N VAL A 197 -16.63 6.14 -4.91
CA VAL A 197 -18.03 6.45 -5.23
C VAL A 197 -18.40 5.89 -6.61
N ALA A 198 -17.58 6.10 -7.63
CA ALA A 198 -17.82 5.56 -8.96
C ALA A 198 -17.89 4.02 -8.95
N ALA A 199 -16.95 3.37 -8.26
CA ALA A 199 -16.93 1.92 -8.08
C ALA A 199 -18.18 1.44 -7.32
N ALA A 200 -18.60 2.14 -6.26
CA ALA A 200 -19.80 1.80 -5.50
C ALA A 200 -21.08 1.92 -6.34
N VAL A 201 -21.23 2.98 -7.14
CA VAL A 201 -22.36 3.14 -8.06
C VAL A 201 -22.39 2.01 -9.09
N VAL A 202 -21.26 1.72 -9.74
CA VAL A 202 -21.16 0.63 -10.71
C VAL A 202 -21.52 -0.71 -10.06
N ALA A 203 -20.95 -1.03 -8.90
CA ALA A 203 -21.26 -2.25 -8.19
C ALA A 203 -22.76 -2.34 -7.86
N ALA A 204 -23.34 -1.30 -7.25
CA ALA A 204 -24.75 -1.29 -6.86
C ALA A 204 -25.69 -1.44 -8.06
N THR A 205 -25.38 -0.80 -9.19
CA THR A 205 -26.20 -0.92 -10.42
C THR A 205 -26.14 -2.31 -11.06
N LEU A 206 -25.01 -3.01 -10.93
CA LEU A 206 -24.81 -4.33 -11.54
C LEU A 206 -25.21 -5.50 -10.63
N THR A 207 -25.27 -5.28 -9.31
CA THR A 207 -25.70 -6.28 -8.32
C THR A 207 -27.01 -7.01 -8.68
N PRO A 208 -28.09 -6.38 -9.16
CA PRO A 208 -29.32 -7.11 -9.46
C PRO A 208 -29.26 -7.95 -10.73
N VAL A 209 -28.26 -7.76 -11.60
CA VAL A 209 -28.21 -8.36 -12.94
C VAL A 209 -27.14 -9.44 -13.07
N LEU A 210 -26.03 -9.32 -12.32
CA LEU A 210 -24.88 -10.20 -12.44
C LEU A 210 -24.80 -11.19 -11.28
N MET A 211 -24.12 -12.32 -11.54
CA MET A 211 -23.78 -13.31 -10.51
C MET A 211 -22.95 -12.67 -9.37
N PRO A 212 -23.08 -13.16 -8.13
CA PRO A 212 -22.29 -12.69 -7.00
C PRO A 212 -20.78 -12.62 -7.32
N GLY A 213 -20.16 -11.48 -7.03
CA GLY A 213 -18.74 -11.22 -7.27
C GLY A 213 -18.40 -10.52 -8.59
N LEU A 214 -19.20 -10.69 -9.66
CA LEU A 214 -18.97 -10.03 -10.95
C LEU A 214 -19.10 -8.49 -10.90
N PRO A 215 -20.13 -7.91 -10.24
CA PRO A 215 -20.23 -6.46 -10.05
C PRO A 215 -18.99 -5.85 -9.42
N VAL A 216 -18.39 -6.57 -8.46
CA VAL A 216 -17.20 -6.12 -7.74
C VAL A 216 -15.95 -6.17 -8.63
N LEU A 217 -15.83 -7.15 -9.52
CA LEU A 217 -14.77 -7.19 -10.53
C LEU A 217 -14.84 -6.02 -11.51
N VAL A 218 -16.05 -5.71 -12.00
CA VAL A 218 -16.24 -4.57 -12.91
C VAL A 218 -15.92 -3.26 -12.19
N ALA A 219 -16.39 -3.09 -10.95
CA ALA A 219 -16.07 -1.94 -10.11
C ALA A 219 -14.55 -1.82 -9.84
N ALA A 220 -13.86 -2.94 -9.56
CA ALA A 220 -12.41 -2.97 -9.39
C ALA A 220 -11.67 -2.57 -10.67
N LEU A 221 -12.12 -3.05 -11.84
CA LEU A 221 -11.54 -2.66 -13.13
C LEU A 221 -11.72 -1.17 -13.41
N VAL A 222 -12.92 -0.63 -13.16
CA VAL A 222 -13.19 0.81 -13.26
C VAL A 222 -12.28 1.59 -12.31
N ALA A 223 -12.11 1.13 -11.07
CA ALA A 223 -11.22 1.78 -10.11
C ALA A 223 -9.76 1.78 -10.56
N VAL A 224 -9.28 0.68 -11.16
CA VAL A 224 -7.93 0.60 -11.75
C VAL A 224 -7.80 1.58 -12.92
N VAL A 225 -8.73 1.57 -13.87
CA VAL A 225 -8.69 2.44 -15.05
C VAL A 225 -8.74 3.92 -14.65
N VAL A 226 -9.73 4.32 -13.85
CA VAL A 226 -9.89 5.72 -13.41
C VAL A 226 -8.74 6.16 -12.50
N GLY A 227 -8.22 5.26 -11.67
CA GLY A 227 -7.04 5.50 -10.84
C GLY A 227 -5.77 5.71 -11.66
N LEU A 228 -5.59 4.97 -12.76
CA LEU A 228 -4.44 5.09 -13.66
C LEU A 228 -4.43 6.41 -14.43
N PHE A 229 -5.58 6.89 -14.88
CA PHE A 229 -5.67 8.14 -15.64
C PHE A 229 -5.61 9.40 -14.78
N ASN A 230 -5.67 9.27 -13.44
CA ASN A 230 -5.52 10.35 -12.45
C ASN A 230 -6.24 11.66 -12.83
N TRP A 231 -7.49 11.54 -13.34
CA TRP A 231 -8.20 12.63 -14.02
C TRP A 231 -8.38 13.91 -13.17
N LEU A 232 -8.42 13.80 -11.83
CA LEU A 232 -8.60 14.92 -10.90
C LEU A 232 -7.36 15.14 -10.01
N GLY A 233 -6.22 14.54 -10.32
CA GLY A 233 -4.98 14.75 -9.58
C GLY A 233 -4.37 16.11 -9.91
N THR A 234 -4.20 16.96 -8.90
CA THR A 234 -3.41 18.19 -9.05
C THR A 234 -2.01 17.85 -9.55
N PRO A 235 -1.52 18.46 -10.65
CA PRO A 235 -0.15 18.26 -11.09
C PRO A 235 0.80 18.67 -9.97
N GLY A 236 1.59 17.72 -9.46
CA GLY A 236 2.66 18.04 -8.52
C GLY A 236 3.68 18.92 -9.24
N VAL A 237 3.93 20.11 -8.70
CA VAL A 237 4.95 21.06 -9.18
C VAL A 237 6.30 20.33 -9.29
N PRO A 238 6.87 20.15 -10.49
CA PRO A 238 8.20 19.58 -10.65
C PRO A 238 9.25 20.64 -10.27
N GLY A 239 10.12 20.29 -9.34
CA GLY A 239 11.47 20.86 -9.21
C GLY A 239 11.55 22.36 -8.96
N GLY A 240 11.62 22.74 -7.68
CA GLY A 240 12.28 23.98 -7.28
C GLY A 240 13.76 23.89 -7.63
N ALA A 241 14.11 24.20 -8.89
CA ALA A 241 15.45 24.55 -9.29
C ALA A 241 15.86 25.78 -8.48
N SER A 242 16.57 25.57 -7.37
CA SER A 242 17.40 26.62 -6.80
C SER A 242 18.54 26.84 -7.80
N THR A 243 18.30 27.80 -8.69
CA THR A 243 19.31 28.41 -9.52
C THR A 243 20.44 28.90 -8.61
N ARG A 244 21.53 28.13 -8.56
CA ARG A 244 22.84 28.70 -8.22
C ARG A 244 23.11 29.81 -9.23
N ARG A 245 23.08 31.07 -8.81
CA ARG A 245 23.83 32.11 -9.52
C ARG A 245 25.31 31.91 -9.21
N PRO A 246 26.18 31.84 -10.24
CA PRO A 246 27.61 32.00 -10.04
C PRO A 246 27.90 33.43 -9.57
N SER A 247 28.93 33.53 -8.74
CA SER A 247 29.61 34.76 -8.37
C SER A 247 29.98 35.61 -9.59
N ASP A 248 29.72 36.91 -9.51
CA ASP A 248 30.50 37.88 -10.26
C ASP A 248 31.01 38.92 -9.25
N GLY A 249 32.33 38.99 -9.14
CA GLY A 249 33.02 40.04 -8.40
C GLY A 249 33.58 41.03 -9.40
N SER A 250 33.32 42.32 -9.21
CA SER A 250 34.29 43.42 -9.38
C SER A 250 33.58 44.77 -9.36
N GLY A 251 34.09 45.68 -8.53
CA GLY A 251 34.37 47.06 -8.94
C GLY A 251 33.29 48.13 -8.75
N LEU A 252 33.65 49.05 -7.84
CA LEU A 252 33.60 50.51 -7.98
C LEU A 252 32.37 51.29 -7.49
N ASP A 253 32.73 52.42 -6.86
CA ASP A 253 32.01 53.67 -6.58
C ASP A 253 31.17 53.78 -5.30
N SER A 254 31.83 54.24 -4.22
CA SER A 254 31.56 55.47 -3.43
C SER A 254 32.08 55.35 -2.00
#